data_AF-A0A1V5JY28-F1
#
_entry.id   AF-A0A1V5JY28-F1
#
_cell.length_a   1.000
_cell.length_b   1.000
_cell.length_c   1.000
_cell.angle_alpha   90.00
_cell.angle_beta   90.00
_cell.angle_gamma   90.00
#
_symmetry.space_group_name_H-M   'P 1'
#
loop_
_entity.id
_entity.type
_entity.pdbx_description
1 polymer ?
#
loop_
_entity_poly.entity_id
_entity_poly.type
_entity_poly.pdbx_seq_one_letter_code
_entity_poly.pdbx_strand_id
1 'polypeptide(L)'
;MTRELALYDRLESKVAEEELSIQAEDWEGLLRALQEKQALISEQETLQESWKSCAVLLEVDGGRESAEFWDTLARKMGHNSYQEISVLVENLREVARRTLERERAVQATLEAHLEALRARMRQFQKGKEAFKTYARTGGAGSAP
;
A
#
# COMPACT_ATOMS: atom_id res chain seq x y z
N MET A 1 4.84 -4.45 -20.36
CA MET A 1 3.59 -5.19 -20.07
C MET A 1 3.84 -6.42 -19.19
N THR A 2 4.52 -7.49 -19.64
CA THR A 2 4.76 -8.68 -18.78
C THR A 2 5.51 -8.38 -17.48
N ARG A 3 6.53 -7.51 -17.56
CA ARG A 3 7.26 -7.04 -16.36
C ARG A 3 6.40 -6.21 -15.41
N GLU A 4 5.48 -5.42 -15.95
CA GLU A 4 4.59 -4.55 -15.17
C GLU A 4 3.52 -5.37 -14.46
N LEU A 5 2.94 -6.39 -15.13
CA LEU A 5 2.04 -7.38 -14.52
C LEU A 5 2.73 -8.15 -13.39
N ALA A 6 3.95 -8.64 -13.61
CA ALA A 6 4.70 -9.34 -12.57
C ALA A 6 5.02 -8.46 -11.34
N LEU A 7 5.17 -7.15 -11.52
CA LEU A 7 5.31 -6.20 -10.41
C LEU A 7 4.01 -6.09 -9.62
N TYR A 8 2.86 -6.03 -10.29
CA TYR A 8 1.57 -6.01 -9.59
C TYR A 8 1.28 -7.32 -8.85
N ASP A 9 1.56 -8.48 -9.43
CA ASP A 9 1.39 -9.78 -8.75
C ASP A 9 2.26 -9.88 -7.49
N ARG A 10 3.50 -9.36 -7.57
CA ARG A 10 4.40 -9.26 -6.41
C ARG A 10 3.87 -8.29 -5.37
N LEU A 11 3.33 -7.15 -5.79
CA LEU A 11 2.78 -6.17 -4.86
C LEU A 11 1.55 -6.75 -4.14
N GLU A 12 0.67 -7.45 -4.85
CA GLU A 12 -0.48 -8.16 -4.26
C GLU A 12 -0.04 -9.23 -3.26
N SER A 13 1.02 -9.97 -3.57
CA SER A 13 1.60 -10.95 -2.62
C SER A 13 2.12 -10.28 -1.36
N LYS A 14 2.77 -9.10 -1.48
CA LYS A 14 3.23 -8.34 -0.31
C LYS A 14 2.08 -7.78 0.51
N VAL A 15 1.01 -7.32 -0.11
CA VAL A 15 -0.21 -6.87 0.61
C VAL A 15 -0.82 -8.03 1.41
N ALA A 16 -0.84 -9.24 0.87
CA ALA A 16 -1.29 -10.43 1.60
C ALA A 16 -0.36 -10.78 2.79
N GLU A 17 0.96 -10.64 2.62
CA GLU A 17 1.92 -10.82 3.71
C GLU A 17 1.72 -9.79 4.84
N GLU A 18 1.46 -8.52 4.50
CA GLU A 18 1.15 -7.49 5.50
C GLU A 18 -0.11 -7.83 6.30
N GLU A 19 -1.17 -8.27 5.62
CA GLU A 19 -2.43 -8.67 6.26
C GLU A 19 -2.19 -9.81 7.27
N LEU A 20 -1.40 -10.82 6.89
CA LEU A 20 -1.01 -11.92 7.78
C LEU A 20 -0.13 -11.45 8.94
N SER A 21 0.85 -10.59 8.70
CA SER A 21 1.72 -10.03 9.75
C SER A 21 0.93 -9.19 10.75
N ILE A 22 -0.05 -8.40 10.30
CA ILE A 22 -0.93 -7.61 11.18
C ILE A 22 -1.80 -8.53 12.04
N GLN A 23 -2.38 -9.58 11.45
CA GLN A 23 -3.17 -10.57 12.18
C GLN A 23 -2.34 -11.33 13.22
N ALA A 24 -1.08 -11.63 12.91
CA ALA A 24 -0.14 -12.32 13.79
C ALA A 24 0.56 -11.41 14.82
N GLU A 25 0.30 -10.08 14.79
CA GLU A 25 1.04 -9.07 15.55
C GLU A 25 2.58 -9.11 15.31
N ASP A 26 3.00 -9.58 14.13
CA ASP A 26 4.40 -9.66 13.70
C ASP A 26 4.85 -8.35 13.03
N TRP A 27 5.31 -7.41 13.85
CA TRP A 27 5.73 -6.08 13.41
C TRP A 27 7.05 -6.08 12.62
N GLU A 28 7.94 -7.05 12.85
CA GLU A 28 9.17 -7.18 12.07
C GLU A 28 8.88 -7.70 10.65
N GLY A 29 7.96 -8.66 10.53
CA GLY A 29 7.43 -9.12 9.24
C GLY A 29 6.76 -7.98 8.46
N LEU A 30 5.94 -7.17 9.14
CA LEU A 30 5.30 -6.00 8.54
C LEU A 30 6.32 -4.97 8.02
N LEU A 31 7.35 -4.63 8.80
CA LEU A 31 8.39 -3.69 8.38
C LEU A 31 9.16 -4.18 7.15
N ARG A 32 9.43 -5.48 7.06
CA ARG A 32 10.10 -6.07 5.89
C ARG A 32 9.22 -6.00 4.66
N ALA A 33 7.94 -6.35 4.77
CA ALA A 33 6.98 -6.27 3.68
C ALA A 33 6.84 -4.84 3.13
N LEU A 34 6.79 -3.83 4.02
CA LEU A 34 6.74 -2.41 3.66
C LEU A 34 8.01 -1.95 2.92
N GLN A 35 9.20 -2.35 3.39
CA GLN A 35 10.46 -2.03 2.71
C GLN A 35 10.54 -2.64 1.31
N GLU A 36 10.11 -3.89 1.16
CA GLU A 36 10.08 -4.57 -0.14
C GLU A 36 9.06 -3.94 -1.09
N LYS A 37 7.91 -3.46 -0.60
CA LYS A 37 6.96 -2.67 -1.42
C LYS A 37 7.54 -1.36 -1.90
N GLN A 38 8.34 -0.67 -1.09
CA GLN A 38 8.99 0.57 -1.54
C GLN A 38 9.92 0.34 -2.74
N ALA A 39 10.61 -0.80 -2.78
CA ALA A 39 11.44 -1.18 -3.93
C ALA A 39 10.58 -1.43 -5.18
N LEU A 40 9.43 -2.13 -5.03
CA LEU A 40 8.50 -2.37 -6.13
C LEU A 40 7.86 -1.08 -6.66
N ILE A 41 7.52 -0.13 -5.78
CA ILE A 41 6.99 1.18 -6.17
C ILE A 41 8.04 1.96 -6.99
N SER A 42 9.30 1.93 -6.59
CA SER A 42 10.39 2.59 -7.34
C SER A 42 10.56 1.98 -8.75
N GLU A 43 10.40 0.66 -8.90
CA GLU A 43 10.39 0.02 -10.21
C GLU A 43 9.16 0.44 -11.05
N GLN A 44 7.99 0.63 -10.44
CA GLN A 44 6.79 1.14 -11.10
C GLN A 44 6.95 2.60 -11.57
N GLU A 45 7.55 3.46 -10.76
CA GLU A 45 7.86 4.85 -11.12
C GLU A 45 8.78 4.92 -12.34
N THR A 46 9.81 4.07 -12.38
CA THR A 46 10.72 3.98 -13.53
C THR A 46 9.98 3.55 -14.81
N LEU A 47 9.02 2.62 -14.69
CA LEU A 47 8.18 2.23 -15.83
C LEU A 47 7.24 3.36 -16.25
N GLN A 48 6.71 4.14 -15.32
CA GLN A 48 5.90 5.32 -15.65
C GLN A 48 6.71 6.39 -16.39
N GLU A 49 7.97 6.59 -16.04
CA GLU A 49 8.89 7.48 -16.78
C GLU A 49 9.16 6.99 -18.21
N SER A 50 9.23 5.68 -18.42
CA SER A 50 9.36 5.12 -19.77
C SER A 50 8.13 5.43 -20.64
N TRP A 51 6.93 5.37 -20.06
CA TRP A 51 5.69 5.77 -20.74
C TRP A 51 5.64 7.27 -21.04
N LYS A 52 6.11 8.12 -20.13
CA LYS A 52 6.26 9.57 -20.39
C LYS A 52 7.24 9.84 -21.53
N SER A 53 8.33 9.08 -21.60
CA SER A 53 9.29 9.16 -22.71
C SER A 53 8.63 8.76 -24.04
N CYS A 54 7.75 7.76 -24.04
CA CYS A 54 6.94 7.43 -25.22
C CYS A 54 5.97 8.56 -25.62
N ALA A 55 5.37 9.27 -24.66
CA ALA A 55 4.49 10.41 -24.96
C ALA A 55 5.23 11.53 -25.69
N VAL A 56 6.46 11.82 -25.26
CA VAL A 56 7.35 12.78 -25.95
C VAL A 56 7.65 12.33 -27.39
N LEU A 57 7.94 11.05 -27.61
CA LEU A 57 8.18 10.50 -28.95
C LEU A 57 6.95 10.49 -29.86
N LEU A 58 5.76 10.45 -29.26
CA LEU A 58 4.49 10.55 -29.97
C LEU A 58 4.05 12.01 -30.19
N GLU A 59 4.81 12.99 -29.68
CA GLU A 59 4.51 14.43 -29.73
C GLU A 59 3.15 14.75 -29.10
N VAL A 60 2.83 14.09 -27.98
CA VAL A 60 1.58 14.29 -27.24
C VAL A 60 1.90 14.89 -25.87
N ASP A 61 1.16 15.93 -25.49
CA ASP A 61 1.33 16.60 -24.19
C ASP A 61 0.84 15.74 -23.01
N GLY A 62 0.06 14.69 -23.29
CA GLY A 62 -0.50 13.76 -22.32
C GLY A 62 0.19 12.39 -22.30
N GLY A 63 0.37 11.83 -21.10
CA GLY A 63 0.86 10.46 -20.91
C GLY A 63 -0.20 9.39 -21.15
N ARG A 64 0.06 8.20 -20.62
CA ARG A 64 -0.81 7.00 -20.69
C ARG A 64 -2.23 7.23 -20.13
N GLU A 65 -2.40 8.26 -19.31
CA GLU A 65 -3.67 8.73 -18.78
C GLU A 65 -4.55 9.49 -19.79
N SER A 66 -4.00 9.96 -20.92
CA SER A 66 -4.73 10.75 -21.91
C SER A 66 -5.31 9.90 -23.05
N ALA A 67 -6.49 10.25 -23.53
CA ALA A 67 -7.08 9.63 -24.73
C ALA A 67 -6.24 9.90 -25.99
N GLU A 68 -5.70 11.12 -26.09
CA GLU A 68 -4.88 11.56 -27.22
C GLU A 68 -3.61 10.72 -27.42
N PHE A 69 -2.99 10.29 -26.31
CA PHE A 69 -1.86 9.35 -26.33
C PHE A 69 -2.25 8.03 -26.99
N TRP A 70 -3.38 7.44 -26.57
CA TRP A 70 -3.86 6.16 -27.10
C TRP A 70 -4.31 6.25 -28.54
N ASP A 71 -4.97 7.35 -28.93
CA ASP A 71 -5.40 7.57 -30.32
C ASP A 71 -4.20 7.74 -31.26
N THR A 72 -3.15 8.43 -30.80
CA THR A 72 -1.93 8.64 -31.58
C THR A 72 -1.13 7.34 -31.68
N LEU A 73 -1.07 6.57 -30.59
CA LEU A 73 -0.46 5.25 -30.60
C LEU A 73 -1.22 4.27 -31.51
N ALA A 74 -2.56 4.31 -31.52
CA ALA A 74 -3.41 3.50 -32.39
C ALA A 74 -3.21 3.82 -33.88
N ARG A 75 -2.99 5.10 -34.21
CA ARG A 75 -2.74 5.54 -35.58
C ARG A 75 -1.36 5.13 -36.09
N LYS A 76 -0.35 5.11 -35.21
CA LYS A 76 1.03 4.73 -35.57
C LYS A 76 1.27 3.21 -35.56
N MET A 77 0.54 2.47 -34.74
CA MET A 77 0.62 1.01 -34.70
C MET A 77 -0.47 0.37 -35.56
N GLY A 78 -0.18 -0.74 -36.22
CA GLY A 78 -1.20 -1.50 -36.93
C GLY A 78 -2.35 -1.94 -36.00
N HIS A 79 -3.55 -2.07 -36.57
CA HIS A 79 -4.80 -2.32 -35.83
C HIS A 79 -4.73 -3.53 -34.87
N ASN A 80 -4.04 -4.61 -35.28
CA ASN A 80 -3.88 -5.82 -34.47
C ASN A 80 -2.97 -5.60 -33.25
N SER A 81 -1.82 -4.95 -33.42
CA SER A 81 -0.86 -4.68 -32.34
C SER A 81 -1.41 -3.70 -31.31
N TYR A 82 -2.21 -2.72 -31.75
CA TYR A 82 -2.89 -1.80 -30.85
C TYR A 82 -3.92 -2.51 -29.97
N GLN A 83 -4.70 -3.42 -30.54
CA GLN A 83 -5.76 -4.14 -29.82
C GLN A 83 -5.20 -5.09 -28.75
N GLU A 84 -4.05 -5.72 -28.98
CA GLU A 84 -3.36 -6.51 -27.96
C GLU A 84 -2.85 -5.63 -26.80
N ILE A 85 -2.26 -4.47 -27.13
CA ILE A 85 -1.72 -3.55 -26.13
C ILE A 85 -2.85 -2.92 -25.30
N SER A 86 -3.97 -2.56 -25.91
CA SER A 86 -5.11 -1.98 -25.19
C SER A 86 -5.70 -2.95 -24.17
N VAL A 87 -5.88 -4.24 -24.54
CA VAL A 87 -6.35 -5.28 -23.61
C VAL A 87 -5.39 -5.45 -22.44
N LEU A 88 -4.08 -5.48 -22.70
CA LEU A 88 -3.07 -5.60 -21.63
C LEU A 88 -3.08 -4.38 -20.69
N VAL A 89 -3.29 -3.19 -21.24
CA VAL A 89 -3.38 -1.94 -20.47
C VAL A 89 -4.61 -1.91 -19.59
N GLU A 90 -5.75 -2.36 -20.10
CA GLU A 90 -7.02 -2.45 -19.36
C GLU A 90 -6.89 -3.43 -18.19
N ASN A 91 -6.33 -4.62 -18.45
CA ASN A 91 -6.05 -5.62 -17.41
C ASN A 91 -5.13 -5.05 -16.33
N LEU A 92 -4.11 -4.31 -16.73
CA LEU A 92 -3.18 -3.70 -15.78
C LEU A 92 -3.85 -2.63 -14.91
N ARG A 93 -4.73 -1.81 -15.49
CA ARG A 93 -5.52 -0.81 -14.72
C ARG A 93 -6.41 -1.48 -13.69
N GLU A 94 -7.05 -2.58 -14.05
CA GLU A 94 -7.93 -3.31 -13.13
C GLU A 94 -7.15 -3.96 -12.00
N VAL A 95 -5.98 -4.57 -12.29
CA VAL A 95 -5.11 -5.10 -11.23
C VAL A 95 -4.63 -3.97 -10.31
N ALA A 96 -4.14 -2.86 -10.86
CA ALA A 96 -3.71 -1.71 -10.08
C ALA A 96 -4.81 -1.17 -9.16
N ARG A 97 -6.05 -1.08 -9.66
CA ARG A 97 -7.22 -0.65 -8.89
C ARG A 97 -7.48 -1.60 -7.71
N ARG A 98 -7.52 -2.91 -7.96
CA ARG A 98 -7.73 -3.92 -6.91
C ARG A 98 -6.63 -3.88 -5.85
N THR A 99 -5.38 -3.75 -6.27
CA THR A 99 -4.25 -3.65 -5.35
C THR A 99 -4.36 -2.42 -4.45
N LEU A 100 -4.72 -1.25 -5.01
CA LEU A 100 -4.95 -0.02 -4.23
C LEU A 100 -6.12 -0.15 -3.25
N GLU A 101 -7.19 -0.86 -3.63
CA GLU A 101 -8.33 -1.10 -2.74
C GLU A 101 -7.94 -2.00 -1.56
N ARG A 102 -7.18 -3.07 -1.82
CA ARG A 102 -6.66 -3.95 -0.76
C ARG A 102 -5.70 -3.20 0.16
N GLU A 103 -4.82 -2.37 -0.40
CA GLU A 103 -3.89 -1.54 0.37
C GLU A 103 -4.62 -0.64 1.38
N ARG A 104 -5.67 0.05 0.93
CA ARG A 104 -6.48 0.91 1.79
C ARG A 104 -7.15 0.13 2.92
N ALA A 105 -7.60 -1.09 2.66
CA ALA A 105 -8.20 -1.95 3.67
C ALA A 105 -7.18 -2.42 4.71
N VAL A 106 -5.98 -2.81 4.27
CA VAL A 106 -4.86 -3.18 5.16
C VAL A 106 -4.44 -1.99 6.02
N GLN A 107 -4.31 -0.80 5.43
CA GLN A 107 -3.98 0.42 6.17
C GLN A 107 -5.03 0.75 7.23
N ALA A 108 -6.32 0.66 6.90
CA ALA A 108 -7.40 0.89 7.87
C ALA A 108 -7.35 -0.11 9.04
N THR A 109 -6.98 -1.37 8.77
CA THR A 109 -6.81 -2.40 9.79
C THR A 109 -5.64 -2.08 10.71
N LEU A 110 -4.50 -1.66 10.14
CA LEU A 110 -3.33 -1.25 10.91
C LEU A 110 -3.62 -0.04 11.82
N GLU A 111 -4.34 0.96 11.31
CA GLU A 111 -4.76 2.14 12.09
C GLU A 111 -5.65 1.74 13.27
N ALA A 112 -6.58 0.80 13.07
CA ALA A 112 -7.42 0.27 14.15
C ALA A 112 -6.59 -0.45 15.23
N HIS A 113 -5.60 -1.27 14.85
CA HIS A 113 -4.70 -1.95 15.77
C HIS A 113 -3.86 -0.94 16.59
N LEU A 114 -3.35 0.12 15.95
CA LEU A 114 -2.62 1.19 16.64
C LEU A 114 -3.48 1.93 17.67
N GLU A 115 -4.73 2.23 17.32
CA GLU A 115 -5.62 2.92 18.26
C GLU A 115 -6.01 2.02 19.45
N ALA A 116 -6.21 0.73 19.21
CA ALA A 116 -6.43 -0.26 20.27
C ALA A 116 -5.21 -0.37 21.20
N LEU A 117 -3.99 -0.38 20.66
CA LEU A 117 -2.76 -0.40 21.45
C LEU A 117 -2.61 0.88 22.31
N ARG A 118 -2.86 2.05 21.72
CA ARG A 118 -2.88 3.33 22.44
C ARG A 118 -3.92 3.33 23.56
N ALA A 119 -5.11 2.77 23.33
CA ALA A 119 -6.13 2.63 24.36
C ALA A 119 -5.67 1.72 25.52
N ARG A 120 -5.05 0.57 25.22
CA ARG A 120 -4.48 -0.33 26.23
C ARG A 120 -3.38 0.35 27.05
N MET A 121 -2.47 1.10 26.41
CA MET A 121 -1.42 1.86 27.11
C MET A 121 -2.02 2.92 28.05
N ARG A 122 -3.03 3.68 27.59
CA ARG A 122 -3.75 4.67 28.42
C ARG A 122 -4.42 4.00 29.64
N GLN A 123 -5.03 2.84 29.45
CA GLN A 123 -5.64 2.07 30.54
C GLN A 123 -4.59 1.56 31.54
N PHE A 124 -3.48 1.00 31.06
CA PHE A 124 -2.38 0.55 31.91
C PHE A 124 -1.79 1.69 32.75
N GLN A 125 -1.61 2.86 32.15
CA GLN A 125 -1.09 4.04 32.86
C GLN A 125 -2.07 4.55 33.92
N LYS A 126 -3.38 4.56 33.64
CA LYS A 126 -4.42 4.86 34.63
C LYS A 126 -4.42 3.85 35.78
N GLY A 127 -4.29 2.55 35.48
CA GLY A 127 -4.20 1.50 36.49
C GLY A 127 -2.97 1.63 37.38
N LYS A 128 -1.82 1.97 36.80
CA LYS A 128 -0.57 2.21 37.54
C LYS A 128 -0.67 3.41 38.48
N GLU A 129 -1.30 4.51 38.05
CA GLU A 129 -1.50 5.70 38.89
C GLU A 129 -2.55 5.47 39.99
N ALA A 130 -3.61 4.71 39.71
CA ALA A 130 -4.58 4.28 40.72
C ALA A 130 -3.94 3.37 41.78
N PHE A 131 -3.10 2.42 41.36
CA PHE A 131 -2.37 1.53 42.27
C PHE A 131 -1.36 2.30 43.14
N LYS A 132 -0.60 3.23 42.57
CA LYS A 132 0.31 4.10 43.34
C LYS A 132 -0.45 4.95 44.37
N THR A 133 -1.58 5.52 43.98
CA THR A 133 -2.42 6.30 44.89
C THR A 133 -2.94 5.43 46.03
N TYR A 134 -3.44 4.24 45.72
CA TYR A 134 -3.91 3.28 46.72
C TYR A 134 -2.79 2.77 47.65
N ALA A 135 -1.61 2.46 47.13
CA ALA A 135 -0.46 2.06 47.95
C ALA A 135 -0.02 3.19 48.90
N ARG A 136 -0.18 4.46 48.48
CA ARG A 136 0.15 5.64 49.29
C ARG A 136 -0.90 5.94 50.35
N THR A 137 -2.18 5.72 50.07
CA THR A 137 -3.28 5.94 51.04
C THR A 137 -3.52 4.74 51.95
N GLY A 138 -3.29 3.51 51.48
CA GLY A 138 -3.41 2.28 52.27
C GLY A 138 -2.30 2.11 53.31
N GLY A 139 -1.12 2.72 53.11
CA GLY A 139 -0.03 2.74 54.10
C GLY A 139 -0.20 3.78 55.22
N ALA A 140 -1.18 4.68 55.13
CA ALA A 140 -1.43 5.73 56.12
C ALA A 140 -2.55 5.39 57.13
N GLY A 141 -3.14 4.19 57.04
CA GLY A 141 -4.32 3.79 57.80
C GLY A 141 -4.10 2.75 58.91
N SER A 142 -2.88 2.36 59.22
CA SER A 142 -2.62 1.36 60.28
C SER A 142 -1.52 1.79 61.24
N ALA A 143 -1.88 2.64 62.19
CA ALA A 143 -1.26 2.66 63.52
C ALA A 143 -2.30 3.25 64.51
N PRO A 144 -2.76 2.49 65.53
CA PRO A 144 -3.43 3.07 66.69
C PRO A 144 -2.45 3.89 67.55
#